data_AF-A0A921BDZ8-F1
#
_entry.id   AF-A0A921BDZ8-F1
#
_cell.length_a   1.000
_cell.length_b   1.000
_cell.length_c   1.000
_cell.angle_alpha   90.00
_cell.angle_beta   90.00
_cell.angle_gamma   90.00
#
_symmetry.space_group_name_H-M   'P 1'
#
loop_
_entity.id
_entity.type
_entity.pdbx_description
1 polymer ?
#
loop_
_entity_poly.entity_id
_entity_poly.type
_entity_poly.pdbx_seq_one_letter_code
_entity_poly.pdbx_strand_id
1 'polypeptide(L)' 'MLRAYDKMNGQELGAVYIPQMQTGSPMTYMVDGKQHIVVAVSGGGYGGELVVFRLP' A
#
# COMPACT_ATOMS: atom_id res chain seq x y z
N MET A 1 -0.08 -7.60 4.94
CA MET A 1 -0.65 -7.48 3.59
C MET A 1 -1.32 -6.12 3.46
N LEU A 2 -1.14 -5.44 2.33
CA LEU A 2 -1.97 -4.31 1.92
C LEU A 2 -3.14 -4.86 1.07
N ARG A 3 -4.38 -4.57 1.46
CA ARG A 3 -5.59 -5.13 0.85
C ARG A 3 -6.38 -4.06 0.10
N ALA A 4 -6.93 -4.43 -1.04
CA ALA A 4 -7.82 -3.61 -1.84
C ALA A 4 -9.25 -4.16 -1.74
N TYR A 5 -10.21 -3.25 -1.54
CA TYR A 5 -11.62 -3.59 -1.39
C TYR A 5 -12.46 -2.85 -2.43
N ASP A 6 -13.52 -3.51 -2.89
CA ASP A 6 -14.57 -2.88 -3.67
C ASP A 6 -15.31 -1.85 -2.79
N LYS A 7 -15.45 -0.62 -3.31
CA LYS A 7 -16.04 0.49 -2.54
C LYS A 7 -17.55 0.38 -2.36
N MET A 8 -18.26 -0.36 -3.21
CA MET A 8 -19.70 -0.50 -3.17
C MET A 8 -20.15 -1.54 -2.16
N ASN A 9 -19.42 -2.67 -2.08
CA ASN A 9 -19.85 -3.82 -1.29
C ASN A 9 -18.82 -4.31 -0.24
N GLY A 10 -17.62 -3.74 -0.20
CA GLY A 10 -16.58 -4.11 0.77
C GLY A 10 -15.90 -5.46 0.51
N GLN A 11 -16.15 -6.09 -0.64
CA GLN A 11 -15.50 -7.35 -1.01
C GLN A 11 -14.00 -7.11 -1.25
N GLU A 12 -13.15 -8.00 -0.74
CA GLU A 12 -11.72 -7.97 -1.05
C GLU A 12 -11.49 -8.33 -2.51
N LEU A 13 -10.83 -7.44 -3.26
CA LEU A 13 -10.49 -7.62 -4.66
C LEU A 13 -9.06 -8.11 -4.86
N GLY A 14 -8.20 -7.97 -3.84
CA GLY A 14 -6.83 -8.47 -3.86
C GLY A 14 -5.98 -7.97 -2.71
N ALA A 15 -4.80 -8.56 -2.58
CA ALA A 15 -3.84 -8.20 -1.54
C ALA A 15 -2.41 -8.34 -2.05
N VAL A 16 -1.54 -7.42 -1.62
CA VAL A 16 -0.10 -7.49 -1.85
C VAL A 16 0.64 -7.59 -0.53
N TYR A 17 1.82 -8.21 -0.57
CA TYR A 17 2.66 -8.33 0.61
C TYR A 17 3.24 -6.97 1.02
N ILE A 18 3.32 -6.75 2.33
CA ILE A 18 4.10 -5.67 2.95
C ILE A 18 4.97 -6.29 4.05
N PRO A 19 6.22 -5.83 4.21
CA PRO A 19 7.21 -6.48 5.07
C PRO A 19 6.90 -6.33 6.55
N GLN A 20 6.18 -5.28 6.92
CA GLN A 20 5.76 -4.98 8.29
C GLN A 20 4.36 -4.35 8.33
N MET A 21 3.87 -4.11 9.55
CA MET A 21 2.60 -3.45 9.76
C MET A 21 2.59 -2.03 9.16
N GLN A 22 1.44 -1.65 8.63
CA GLN A 22 1.18 -0.30 8.18
C GLN A 22 1.07 0.63 9.39
N THR A 23 1.82 1.73 9.37
CA THR A 23 1.83 2.73 10.45
C THR A 23 1.28 4.10 10.04
N GLY A 24 1.06 4.32 8.74
CA GLY A 24 0.43 5.53 8.21
C GLY A 24 -0.68 5.23 7.20
N SER A 25 -1.48 6.23 6.85
CA SER A 25 -2.52 6.09 5.82
C SER A 25 -1.88 5.86 4.44
N PRO A 26 -2.45 4.97 3.60
CA PRO A 26 -1.98 4.82 2.22
C PRO A 26 -2.26 6.09 1.44
N MET A 27 -1.35 6.45 0.53
CA MET A 27 -1.49 7.61 -0.35
C MET A 27 -1.32 7.18 -1.81
N THR A 28 -1.81 7.99 -2.75
CA THR A 28 -1.64 7.74 -4.18
C THR A 28 -1.18 9.01 -4.90
N TYR A 29 -0.40 8.83 -5.96
CA TYR A 29 0.12 9.91 -6.79
C TYR A 29 0.38 9.42 -8.22
N MET A 30 0.64 10.36 -9.14
CA MET A 30 0.95 10.10 -10.55
C MET A 30 2.34 10.61 -10.91
N VAL A 31 3.13 9.80 -11.62
CA VAL A 31 4.42 10.19 -12.25
C VAL A 31 4.48 9.55 -13.62
N ASP A 32 4.80 10.33 -14.65
CA ASP A 32 4.94 9.87 -16.04
C ASP A 32 3.74 9.04 -16.55
N GLY A 33 2.53 9.48 -16.19
CA GLY A 33 1.28 8.80 -16.56
C GLY A 33 1.02 7.48 -15.83
N LYS A 34 1.84 7.12 -14.84
CA LYS A 34 1.67 5.89 -14.03
C LYS A 34 1.20 6.21 -12.62
N GLN A 35 0.17 5.48 -12.18
CA GLN A 35 -0.35 5.55 -10.82
C GLN A 35 0.53 4.76 -9.86
N HIS A 36 0.80 5.38 -8.72
CA HIS A 36 1.54 4.79 -7.62
C HIS A 36 0.67 4.78 -6.36
N ILE A 37 0.80 3.72 -5.57
CA ILE A 37 0.22 3.61 -4.22
C ILE A 37 1.39 3.45 -3.25
N VAL A 38 1.44 4.27 -2.22
CA VAL A 38 2.48 4.24 -1.19
C VAL A 38 1.89 3.97 0.18
N VAL A 39 2.59 3.17 0.99
CA VAL A 39 2.24 2.89 2.38
C VAL A 39 3.49 3.01 3.27
N ALA A 40 3.35 3.68 4.40
CA ALA A 40 4.38 3.71 5.43
C ALA A 40 4.31 2.44 6.28
N VAL A 41 5.45 1.77 6.41
CA VAL A 41 5.59 0.54 7.22
C VAL A 41 6.71 0.72 8.23
N SER A 42 6.47 0.23 9.45
CA SER A 42 7.47 0.17 10.52
C SER A 42 6.97 -0.75 11.63
N GLY A 43 7.84 -1.20 12.54
CA GLY A 43 7.41 -1.97 13.70
C GLY A 43 8.54 -2.76 14.33
N GLY A 44 8.54 -2.88 15.66
CA GLY A 44 9.61 -3.57 16.39
C GLY A 44 11.00 -3.03 16.03
N GLY A 45 11.93 -3.93 15.68
CA GLY A 45 13.27 -3.58 15.19
C GLY A 45 13.38 -3.26 13.69
N TYR A 46 12.26 -3.14 12.98
CA TYR A 46 12.22 -2.79 11.56
C TYR A 46 12.22 -1.27 11.38
N GLY A 47 13.23 -0.76 10.67
CA GLY A 47 13.34 0.66 10.34
C GLY A 47 12.16 1.13 9.49
N GLY A 48 11.72 2.38 9.72
CA GLY A 48 10.60 2.94 8.98
C GLY A 48 10.95 3.21 7.51
N GLU A 49 10.09 2.78 6.60
CA GLU A 49 10.23 3.02 5.17
C GLU A 49 8.89 3.23 4.47
N LEU A 50 8.98 3.71 3.22
CA LEU A 50 7.84 3.83 2.31
C LEU A 50 7.91 2.71 1.26
N VAL A 51 6.88 1.87 1.22
CA VAL A 51 6.73 0.83 0.20
C VAL A 51 5.82 1.34 -0.90
N VAL A 52 6.29 1.31 -2.15
CA VAL A 52 5.59 1.85 -3.32
C VAL A 52 5.21 0.72 -4.29
N PHE A 53 3.95 0.70 -4.70
CA PHE A 53 3.40 -0.24 -5.67
C PHE A 53 2.93 0.49 -6.94
N ARG A 54 3.09 -0.15 -8.09
CA ARG A 54 2.51 0.25 -9.38
C ARG A 54 2.21 -0.98 -10.23
N LEU A 55 1.35 -0.81 -11.23
CA LEU A 55 1.20 -1.81 -12.30
C LEU A 55 2.42 -1.78 -13.24
N PRO A 56 2.73 -2.88 -13.96
CA PRO A 56 3.84 -2.98 -14.92
C PRO A 56 3.91 -1.85 -15.95
#